data_AF-A0A671NMD6-F1
#
_entry.id   AF-A0A671NMD6-F1
#
_cell.length_a   1.000
_cell.length_b   1.000
_cell.length_c   1.000
_cell.angle_alpha   90.00
_cell.angle_beta   90.00
_cell.angle_gamma   90.00
#
_symmetry.space_group_name_H-M   'P 1'
#
loop_
_entity.id
_entity.type
_entity.pdbx_description
1 polymer ?
#
loop_
_entity_poly.entity_id
_entity_poly.type
_entity_poly.pdbx_seq_one_letter_code
_entity_poly.pdbx_strand_id
1 'polypeptide(L)'
;MRLTVSMASAVFWGSFLLNLFLHTRGFTEVQQLSDSCYKPMKDHRPSFIKTYPRPHEYVNVSDLPASWDWRNIDGKNYVSVTRNQHIPQNCGSCWAHGLHQHRINIKRKGAWPSAYLSVQNVIDCGGVGSCYGGDHMGVYAYAHERGIPDETCNNYQARNQKCDSFNQCGTCSFFGSLKNITSPNHIISVAGWGITEDGTEYWIVRNSWGEFWVESGWARIVTSAYKGGKGNWYNLAIEHYCAYGDPIVT
;
A
#
# COMPACT_ATOMS: atom_id res chain seq x y z
N MET A 1 1.08 1.04 -10.40
CA MET A 1 0.18 0.11 -11.13
C MET A 1 -0.83 0.93 -11.94
N ARG A 2 -1.08 0.62 -13.22
CA ARG A 2 -2.11 1.30 -14.04
C ARG A 2 -3.48 0.65 -13.79
N LEU A 3 -4.47 1.43 -13.37
CA LEU A 3 -5.85 0.95 -13.17
C LEU A 3 -6.71 1.28 -14.39
N THR A 4 -7.47 0.32 -14.92
CA THR A 4 -8.58 0.62 -15.83
C THR A 4 -9.74 1.22 -15.01
N VAL A 5 -10.10 2.48 -15.26
CA VAL A 5 -11.28 3.11 -14.65
C VAL A 5 -12.54 2.54 -15.32
N SER A 6 -13.16 1.57 -14.67
CA SER A 6 -14.51 1.13 -15.00
C SER A 6 -15.36 1.29 -13.75
N MET A 7 -16.30 2.24 -13.76
CA MET A 7 -17.30 2.39 -12.71
C MET A 7 -18.42 1.37 -12.91
N ALA A 8 -18.15 0.08 -12.75
CA ALA A 8 -19.20 -0.80 -12.26
C ALA A 8 -19.17 -0.64 -10.75
N SER A 9 -20.00 0.25 -10.20
CA SER A 9 -20.44 0.07 -8.83
C SER A 9 -21.02 -1.35 -8.83
N ALA A 10 -20.46 -2.28 -8.06
CA ALA A 10 -20.99 -3.62 -7.90
C ALA A 10 -20.76 -4.04 -6.46
N VAL A 11 -21.88 -4.40 -5.82
CA VAL A 11 -22.06 -4.80 -4.41
C VAL A 11 -21.95 -3.63 -3.42
N PHE A 12 -23.03 -2.87 -3.24
CA PHE A 12 -23.26 -1.99 -2.08
C PHE A 12 -22.13 -1.01 -1.68
N TRP A 13 -21.32 -0.52 -2.62
CA TRP A 13 -20.37 0.56 -2.33
C TRP A 13 -21.02 1.92 -2.56
N GLY A 14 -21.95 2.26 -1.66
CA GLY A 14 -22.20 3.66 -1.36
C GLY A 14 -21.16 4.09 -0.33
N SER A 15 -20.35 5.10 -0.64
CA SER A 15 -19.84 5.98 0.41
C SER A 15 -21.06 6.64 1.04
N PHE A 16 -21.72 5.94 1.96
CA PHE A 16 -22.77 6.54 2.76
C PHE A 16 -22.10 7.59 3.64
N LEU A 17 -22.52 8.84 3.46
CA LEU A 17 -22.24 9.94 4.38
C LEU A 17 -22.77 9.52 5.76
N LEU A 18 -21.90 9.00 6.61
CA LEU A 18 -22.27 8.73 7.99
C LEU A 18 -22.17 10.05 8.74
N ASN A 19 -23.31 10.75 8.88
CA ASN A 19 -23.45 11.74 9.95
C ASN A 19 -23.50 10.98 11.27
N LEU A 20 -22.32 10.78 11.88
CA LEU A 20 -22.17 10.13 13.17
C LEU A 20 -22.67 11.09 14.26
N PHE A 21 -23.98 11.11 14.54
CA PHE A 21 -24.50 11.72 15.77
C PHE A 21 -24.24 10.78 16.95
N LEU A 22 -23.01 10.80 17.47
CA LEU A 22 -22.73 10.27 18.79
C LEU A 22 -23.30 11.24 19.83
N HIS A 23 -24.40 10.85 20.49
CA HIS A 23 -24.80 11.46 21.75
C HIS A 23 -23.84 10.99 22.84
N THR A 24 -22.75 11.73 23.06
CA THR A 24 -21.95 11.62 24.28
C THR A 24 -21.96 12.96 25.00
N ARG A 25 -22.57 12.98 26.18
CA ARG A 25 -22.51 14.11 27.10
C ARG A 25 -21.07 14.27 27.57
N GLY A 26 -20.52 15.47 27.36
CA GLY A 26 -19.39 16.01 28.12
C GLY A 26 -18.01 15.54 27.66
N PHE A 27 -17.46 16.21 26.65
CA PHE A 27 -16.02 16.45 26.56
C PHE A 27 -15.77 17.86 25.99
N THR A 28 -14.76 18.51 26.57
CA THR A 28 -14.23 19.83 26.25
C THR A 28 -14.04 20.04 24.75
N GLU A 29 -14.48 21.20 24.29
CA GLU A 29 -14.33 21.83 22.97
C GLU A 29 -13.25 21.18 22.08
N VAL A 30 -13.66 20.17 21.30
CA VAL A 30 -12.89 19.73 20.14
C VAL A 30 -12.98 20.88 19.15
N GLN A 31 -11.85 21.52 18.83
CA GLN A 31 -11.75 22.43 17.69
C GLN A 31 -12.30 21.72 16.46
N GLN A 32 -13.56 22.04 16.15
CA GLN A 32 -14.28 21.53 15.00
C GLN A 32 -13.57 22.11 13.78
N LEU A 33 -12.76 21.31 13.08
CA LEU A 33 -12.31 21.70 11.74
C LEU A 33 -13.58 21.93 10.92
N SER A 34 -13.87 23.20 10.60
CA SER A 34 -15.12 23.63 9.99
C SER A 34 -15.33 23.10 8.57
N ASP A 35 -14.30 22.47 7.98
CA ASP A 35 -14.26 22.14 6.57
C ASP A 35 -14.21 20.63 6.34
N SER A 36 -15.14 20.14 5.50
CA SER A 36 -15.17 18.75 5.04
C SER A 36 -13.88 18.37 4.31
N CYS A 37 -13.34 17.19 4.65
CA CYS A 37 -12.19 16.60 3.95
C CYS A 37 -12.55 16.15 2.51
N TYR A 38 -13.83 15.86 2.24
CA TYR A 38 -14.32 15.61 0.90
C TYR A 38 -14.74 16.93 0.25
N LYS A 39 -14.11 17.26 -0.87
CA LYS A 39 -14.37 18.46 -1.68
C LYS A 39 -14.63 18.04 -3.13
N PRO A 40 -15.90 17.98 -3.58
CA PRO A 40 -16.25 17.44 -4.89
C PRO A 40 -15.68 18.27 -6.05
N MET A 41 -15.16 17.59 -7.08
CA MET A 41 -14.71 18.21 -8.32
C MET A 41 -15.92 18.67 -9.15
N LYS A 42 -16.00 19.97 -9.46
CA LYS A 42 -17.09 20.56 -10.28
C LYS A 42 -16.73 20.68 -11.76
N ASP A 43 -15.52 21.15 -12.08
CA ASP A 43 -15.20 21.61 -13.45
C ASP A 43 -14.15 20.77 -14.19
N HIS A 44 -13.50 19.80 -13.53
CA HIS A 44 -12.33 19.07 -14.07
C HIS A 44 -12.51 17.55 -14.09
N ARG A 45 -13.75 17.05 -14.23
CA ARG A 45 -13.99 15.59 -14.28
C ARG A 45 -13.42 15.02 -15.59
N PRO A 46 -12.44 14.10 -15.56
CA PRO A 46 -11.86 13.56 -16.78
C PRO A 46 -12.91 12.81 -17.61
N SER A 47 -12.90 13.03 -18.93
CA SER A 47 -13.87 12.46 -19.88
C SER A 47 -13.81 10.94 -20.01
N PHE A 48 -12.68 10.32 -19.66
CA PHE A 48 -12.50 8.87 -19.66
C PHE A 48 -13.12 8.18 -18.44
N ILE A 49 -13.63 8.93 -17.45
CA ILE A 49 -14.39 8.37 -16.34
C ILE A 49 -15.78 7.98 -16.86
N LYS A 50 -15.90 6.72 -17.30
CA LYS A 50 -17.17 6.14 -17.70
C LYS A 50 -18.03 5.84 -16.48
N THR A 51 -19.22 6.42 -16.43
CA THR A 51 -20.28 6.02 -15.50
C THR A 51 -21.06 4.88 -16.12
N TYR A 52 -21.08 3.70 -15.49
CA TYR A 52 -22.04 2.65 -15.84
C TYR A 52 -23.27 2.78 -14.93
N PRO A 53 -24.39 2.11 -15.28
CA PRO A 53 -25.49 1.92 -14.35
C PRO A 53 -24.97 1.46 -12.99
N ARG A 54 -25.59 1.94 -11.93
CA ARG A 54 -25.26 1.50 -10.57
C ARG A 54 -25.79 0.07 -10.40
N PRO A 55 -25.22 -0.76 -9.52
CA PRO A 55 -25.53 -2.18 -9.48
C PRO A 55 -26.95 -2.43 -9.02
N HIS A 56 -27.51 -1.56 -8.20
CA HIS A 56 -28.92 -1.62 -7.84
C HIS A 56 -29.87 -1.36 -9.04
N GLU A 57 -29.36 -0.89 -10.17
CA GLU A 57 -30.14 -0.65 -11.40
C GLU A 57 -30.21 -1.90 -12.29
N TYR A 58 -29.34 -2.91 -12.09
CA TYR A 58 -29.31 -4.11 -12.95
C TYR A 58 -29.08 -5.44 -12.20
N VAL A 59 -28.74 -5.41 -10.92
CA VAL A 59 -28.60 -6.60 -10.07
C VAL A 59 -29.87 -6.76 -9.25
N ASN A 60 -30.49 -7.93 -9.34
CA ASN A 60 -31.65 -8.25 -8.51
C ASN A 60 -31.19 -8.49 -7.07
N VAL A 61 -31.86 -7.85 -6.11
CA VAL A 61 -31.49 -7.96 -4.68
C VAL A 61 -31.63 -9.41 -4.19
N SER A 62 -32.57 -10.17 -4.76
CA SER A 62 -32.78 -11.58 -4.44
C SER A 62 -31.61 -12.49 -4.83
N ASP A 63 -30.75 -12.06 -5.76
CA ASP A 63 -29.57 -12.81 -6.20
C ASP A 63 -28.34 -12.55 -5.31
N LEU A 64 -28.44 -11.59 -4.38
CA LEU A 64 -27.35 -11.23 -3.48
C LEU A 64 -27.35 -12.14 -2.24
N PRO A 65 -26.16 -12.48 -1.71
CA PRO A 65 -26.06 -13.19 -0.44
C PRO A 65 -26.63 -12.35 0.70
N ALA A 66 -27.24 -13.01 1.68
CA ALA A 66 -27.80 -12.36 2.88
C ALA A 66 -26.74 -11.60 3.69
N SER A 67 -25.47 -12.01 3.61
CA SER A 67 -24.33 -11.35 4.22
C SER A 67 -23.11 -11.45 3.33
N TRP A 68 -22.32 -10.39 3.25
CA TRP A 68 -21.08 -10.36 2.49
C TRP A 68 -20.02 -9.55 3.21
N ASP A 69 -18.81 -10.10 3.36
CA ASP A 69 -17.70 -9.43 4.01
C ASP A 69 -16.37 -9.77 3.32
N TRP A 70 -15.81 -8.82 2.56
CA TRP A 70 -14.52 -8.99 1.89
C TRP A 70 -13.34 -9.24 2.83
N ARG A 71 -13.50 -8.96 4.13
CA ARG A 71 -12.48 -9.28 5.14
C ARG A 71 -12.38 -10.77 5.39
N ASN A 72 -13.42 -11.54 5.05
CA ASN A 72 -13.47 -12.98 5.19
C ASN A 72 -14.36 -13.62 4.12
N ILE A 73 -13.73 -13.99 3.00
CA ILE A 73 -14.34 -14.85 1.99
C ILE A 73 -13.66 -16.21 2.12
N ASP A 74 -14.39 -17.20 2.65
CA ASP A 74 -13.91 -18.58 2.85
C ASP A 74 -12.55 -18.67 3.60
N GLY A 75 -12.38 -17.87 4.65
CA GLY A 75 -11.15 -17.80 5.44
C GLY A 75 -10.05 -16.91 4.85
N LYS A 76 -10.33 -16.21 3.74
CA LYS A 76 -9.37 -15.35 3.05
C LYS A 76 -9.76 -13.88 3.12
N ASN A 77 -8.81 -13.04 3.53
CA ASN A 77 -8.97 -11.59 3.59
C ASN A 77 -8.51 -10.92 2.29
N TYR A 78 -9.35 -10.04 1.74
CA TYR A 78 -9.08 -9.26 0.52
C TYR A 78 -8.92 -7.77 0.79
N VAL A 79 -9.18 -7.32 2.00
CA VAL A 79 -9.11 -5.92 2.42
C VAL A 79 -7.67 -5.60 2.83
N SER A 80 -7.20 -4.41 2.46
CA SER A 80 -5.88 -3.91 2.85
C SER A 80 -5.91 -3.46 4.31
N VAL A 81 -4.73 -3.22 4.89
CA VAL A 81 -4.62 -2.82 6.30
C VAL A 81 -5.38 -1.52 6.60
N THR A 82 -5.92 -1.42 7.81
CA THR A 82 -6.53 -0.21 8.35
C THR A 82 -5.47 0.89 8.51
N ARG A 83 -5.83 2.13 8.19
CA ARG A 83 -4.95 3.30 8.24
C ARG A 83 -5.59 4.43 9.04
N ASN A 84 -4.77 5.36 9.54
CA ASN A 84 -5.24 6.57 10.21
C ASN A 84 -4.72 7.81 9.48
N GLN A 85 -5.63 8.60 8.90
CA GLN A 85 -5.27 9.80 8.16
C GLN A 85 -4.76 10.96 9.04
N HIS A 86 -5.05 10.93 10.35
CA HIS A 86 -4.74 12.02 11.29
C HIS A 86 -3.46 11.78 12.13
N ILE A 87 -2.67 10.77 11.79
CA ILE A 87 -1.38 10.46 12.43
C ILE A 87 -0.29 10.46 11.35
N PRO A 88 0.89 11.06 11.59
CA PRO A 88 1.35 11.66 12.86
C PRO A 88 0.75 13.03 13.21
N GLN A 89 0.03 13.66 12.28
CA GLN A 89 -0.69 14.90 12.55
C GLN A 89 -1.99 14.97 11.73
N ASN A 90 -2.83 15.94 12.08
CA ASN A 90 -4.12 16.12 11.44
C ASN A 90 -3.99 16.45 9.94
N CYS A 91 -4.56 15.61 9.09
CA CYS A 91 -4.62 15.80 7.64
C CYS A 91 -5.99 15.34 7.11
N GLY A 92 -6.69 16.21 6.39
CA GLY A 92 -7.98 15.96 5.73
C GLY A 92 -7.85 15.17 4.43
N SER A 93 -7.12 14.05 4.44
CA SER A 93 -6.80 13.22 3.26
C SER A 93 -7.74 12.03 3.06
N CYS A 94 -8.96 12.09 3.59
CA CYS A 94 -9.96 11.01 3.48
C CYS A 94 -10.23 10.63 2.00
N TRP A 95 -10.22 11.62 1.12
CA TRP A 95 -10.42 11.48 -0.32
C TRP A 95 -9.35 10.60 -1.00
N ALA A 96 -8.13 10.58 -0.48
CA ALA A 96 -7.03 9.74 -0.96
C ALA A 96 -7.02 8.35 -0.30
N HIS A 97 -7.44 8.26 0.97
CA HIS A 97 -7.58 6.98 1.68
C HIS A 97 -8.76 6.15 1.19
N GLY A 98 -9.83 6.78 0.68
CA GLY A 98 -10.99 6.11 0.09
C GLY A 98 -10.71 5.37 -1.22
N LEU A 99 -9.44 5.33 -1.67
CA LEU A 99 -9.01 4.53 -2.79
C LEU A 99 -9.33 3.05 -2.56
N HIS A 100 -10.01 2.43 -3.51
CA HIS A 100 -10.42 1.03 -3.40
C HIS A 100 -9.27 0.06 -3.74
N GLN A 101 -8.18 0.10 -2.98
CA GLN A 101 -7.03 -0.80 -3.13
C GLN A 101 -7.45 -2.27 -3.03
N HIS A 102 -8.51 -2.55 -2.27
CA HIS A 102 -9.12 -3.87 -2.15
C HIS A 102 -9.53 -4.48 -3.50
N ARG A 103 -9.88 -3.67 -4.51
CA ARG A 103 -10.20 -4.19 -5.85
C ARG A 103 -9.00 -4.85 -6.52
N ILE A 104 -7.79 -4.37 -6.24
CA ILE A 104 -6.56 -5.00 -6.71
C ILE A 104 -6.38 -6.35 -6.03
N ASN A 105 -6.59 -6.41 -4.72
CA ASN A 105 -6.53 -7.66 -3.96
C ASN A 105 -7.57 -8.68 -4.43
N ILE A 106 -8.81 -8.26 -4.64
CA ILE A 106 -9.89 -9.10 -5.21
C ILE A 106 -9.46 -9.65 -6.57
N LYS A 107 -8.97 -8.79 -7.47
CA LYS A 107 -8.52 -9.21 -8.80
C LYS A 107 -7.33 -10.17 -8.75
N ARG A 108 -6.43 -9.98 -7.78
CA ARG A 108 -5.27 -10.85 -7.50
C ARG A 108 -5.64 -12.09 -6.68
N LYS A 109 -6.93 -12.36 -6.45
CA LYS A 109 -7.42 -13.47 -5.63
C LYS A 109 -6.79 -13.50 -4.23
N GLY A 110 -6.50 -12.34 -3.64
CA GLY A 110 -5.83 -12.20 -2.36
C GLY A 110 -4.41 -12.79 -2.34
N ALA A 111 -3.68 -12.70 -3.46
CA ALA A 111 -2.28 -13.07 -3.51
C ALA A 111 -1.43 -12.10 -2.68
N TRP A 112 -0.41 -12.65 -2.03
CA TRP A 112 0.58 -11.88 -1.28
C TRP A 112 1.62 -11.25 -2.23
N PRO A 113 2.21 -10.07 -1.92
CA PRO A 113 1.79 -9.15 -0.85
C PRO A 113 0.47 -8.46 -1.21
N SER A 114 -0.33 -8.09 -0.20
CA SER A 114 -1.52 -7.27 -0.42
C SER A 114 -1.14 -5.95 -1.09
N ALA A 115 -1.95 -5.45 -2.01
CA ALA A 115 -1.79 -4.11 -2.55
C ALA A 115 -1.87 -3.08 -1.42
N TYR A 116 -0.83 -2.26 -1.30
CA TYR A 116 -0.72 -1.23 -0.27
C TYR A 116 -0.17 0.06 -0.88
N LEU A 117 -1.01 0.79 -1.60
CA LEU A 117 -0.64 1.96 -2.39
C LEU A 117 -0.33 3.20 -1.53
N SER A 118 0.63 3.99 -2.00
CA SER A 118 1.09 5.23 -1.36
C SER A 118 0.05 6.34 -1.42
N VAL A 119 -0.58 6.60 -0.26
CA VAL A 119 -1.50 7.73 -0.11
C VAL A 119 -0.72 9.05 -0.12
N GLN A 120 0.50 9.07 0.44
CA GLN A 120 1.33 10.27 0.45
C GLN A 120 1.72 10.71 -0.96
N ASN A 121 2.07 9.77 -1.83
CA ASN A 121 2.33 10.06 -3.23
C ASN A 121 1.11 10.67 -3.93
N VAL A 122 -0.11 10.20 -3.63
CA VAL A 122 -1.34 10.80 -4.17
C VAL A 122 -1.53 12.23 -3.70
N ILE A 123 -1.26 12.52 -2.41
CA ILE A 123 -1.34 13.87 -1.84
C ILE A 123 -0.32 14.80 -2.51
N ASP A 124 0.93 14.34 -2.63
CA ASP A 124 2.04 15.18 -3.08
C ASP A 124 2.05 15.35 -4.60
N CYS A 125 1.78 14.28 -5.36
CA CYS A 125 1.98 14.19 -6.81
C CYS A 125 0.70 14.03 -7.63
N GLY A 126 -0.43 13.72 -7.00
CA GLY A 126 -1.70 13.51 -7.70
C GLY A 126 -2.28 14.80 -8.27
N GLY A 127 -2.03 15.96 -7.65
CA GLY A 127 -2.59 17.25 -8.08
C GLY A 127 -4.12 17.33 -7.97
N VAL A 128 -4.73 16.44 -7.18
CA VAL A 128 -6.20 16.22 -7.09
C VAL A 128 -6.78 16.50 -5.71
N GLY A 129 -5.95 17.01 -4.79
CA GLY A 129 -6.33 17.38 -3.44
C GLY A 129 -5.12 17.68 -2.57
N SER A 130 -5.36 17.86 -1.28
CA SER A 130 -4.33 18.10 -0.26
C SER A 130 -4.79 17.62 1.12
N CYS A 131 -4.00 17.88 2.17
CA CYS A 131 -4.46 17.76 3.56
C CYS A 131 -5.62 18.69 3.93
N TYR A 132 -6.00 19.64 3.06
CA TYR A 132 -7.17 20.49 3.25
C TYR A 132 -8.41 19.97 2.50
N GLY A 133 -8.34 18.76 1.95
CA GLY A 133 -9.44 18.08 1.27
C GLY A 133 -9.23 17.88 -0.24
N GLY A 134 -10.12 17.10 -0.85
CA GLY A 134 -10.04 16.71 -2.26
C GLY A 134 -11.14 15.73 -2.67
N ASP A 135 -11.00 15.16 -3.87
CA ASP A 135 -11.97 14.23 -4.45
C ASP A 135 -11.31 12.90 -4.90
N HIS A 136 -11.90 11.79 -4.46
CA HIS A 136 -11.53 10.43 -4.87
C HIS A 136 -11.58 10.19 -6.39
N MET A 137 -12.41 10.91 -7.14
CA MET A 137 -12.49 10.77 -8.60
C MET A 137 -11.16 11.13 -9.27
N GLY A 138 -10.50 12.19 -8.79
CA GLY A 138 -9.18 12.58 -9.26
C GLY A 138 -8.11 11.54 -8.93
N VAL A 139 -8.24 10.83 -7.80
CA VAL A 139 -7.32 9.73 -7.43
C VAL A 139 -7.39 8.60 -8.45
N TYR A 140 -8.59 8.20 -8.88
CA TYR A 140 -8.75 7.18 -9.93
C TYR A 140 -8.17 7.63 -11.27
N ALA A 141 -8.34 8.91 -11.61
CA ALA A 141 -7.75 9.49 -12.81
C ALA A 141 -6.23 9.42 -12.78
N TYR A 142 -5.62 9.85 -11.67
CA TYR A 142 -4.19 9.78 -11.44
C TYR A 142 -3.66 8.34 -11.52
N ALA A 143 -4.36 7.40 -10.90
CA ALA A 143 -4.01 5.97 -10.93
C ALA A 143 -4.11 5.35 -12.33
N HIS A 144 -4.99 5.86 -13.19
CA HIS A 144 -5.11 5.41 -14.58
C HIS A 144 -4.00 5.98 -15.46
N GLU A 145 -3.76 7.29 -15.37
CA GLU A 145 -2.81 7.99 -16.22
C GLU A 145 -1.35 7.71 -15.86
N ARG A 146 -1.01 7.82 -14.57
CA ARG A 146 0.37 7.68 -14.08
C ARG A 146 0.57 6.42 -13.24
N GLY A 147 -0.48 5.97 -12.57
CA GLY A 147 -0.39 4.89 -11.60
C GLY A 147 0.06 5.40 -10.23
N ILE A 148 -0.35 4.68 -9.19
CA ILE A 148 0.08 4.95 -7.81
C ILE A 148 1.14 3.90 -7.43
N PRO A 149 2.27 4.32 -6.84
CA PRO A 149 3.30 3.42 -6.35
C PRO A 149 2.87 2.75 -5.04
N ASP A 150 3.65 1.76 -4.61
CA ASP A 150 3.48 1.15 -3.29
C ASP A 150 3.78 2.17 -2.17
N GLU A 151 3.17 1.99 -1.00
CA GLU A 151 3.32 2.84 0.18
C GLU A 151 4.78 3.05 0.54
N THR A 152 5.60 2.01 0.41
CA THR A 152 7.03 2.06 0.76
C THR A 152 7.84 3.06 -0.08
N CYS A 153 7.30 3.50 -1.22
CA CYS A 153 7.93 4.54 -2.05
C CYS A 153 7.81 5.94 -1.45
N ASN A 154 6.72 6.24 -0.76
CA ASN A 154 6.51 7.50 -0.06
C ASN A 154 5.56 7.21 1.09
N ASN A 155 6.14 6.92 2.25
CA ASN A 155 5.40 6.56 3.45
C ASN A 155 4.50 7.73 3.88
N TYR A 156 3.32 7.41 4.39
CA TYR A 156 2.37 8.39 4.87
C TYR A 156 2.92 9.23 6.01
N GLN A 157 2.90 10.54 5.79
CA GLN A 157 3.43 11.53 6.71
C GLN A 157 2.36 12.55 7.11
N ALA A 158 1.12 12.44 6.63
CA ALA A 158 0.00 13.33 6.96
C ALA A 158 0.30 14.83 6.76
N ARG A 159 1.04 15.19 5.71
CA ARG A 159 1.35 16.58 5.36
C ARG A 159 1.40 16.77 3.85
N ASN A 160 1.31 18.02 3.41
CA ASN A 160 1.56 18.36 2.02
C ASN A 160 3.08 18.48 1.79
N GLN A 161 3.63 17.74 0.84
CA GLN A 161 5.02 17.88 0.41
C GLN A 161 5.08 18.29 -1.07
N LYS A 162 6.28 18.57 -1.56
CA LYS A 162 6.51 18.82 -2.97
C LYS A 162 6.55 17.49 -3.72
N CYS A 163 5.99 17.47 -4.93
CA CYS A 163 6.21 16.34 -5.83
C CYS A 163 7.60 16.43 -6.46
N ASP A 164 8.58 15.77 -5.85
CA ASP A 164 9.93 15.59 -6.39
C ASP A 164 10.19 14.12 -6.75
N SER A 165 11.36 13.84 -7.33
CA SER A 165 11.74 12.48 -7.73
C SER A 165 11.76 11.51 -6.55
N PHE A 166 12.14 11.97 -5.36
CA PHE A 166 12.16 11.15 -4.15
C PHE A 166 10.72 10.76 -3.75
N ASN A 167 9.82 11.74 -3.63
CA ASN A 167 8.41 11.52 -3.28
C ASN A 167 7.58 10.79 -4.36
N GLN A 168 8.14 10.63 -5.57
CA GLN A 168 7.56 9.81 -6.65
C GLN A 168 7.91 8.32 -6.59
N CYS A 169 8.78 7.88 -5.66
CA CYS A 169 9.47 6.57 -5.63
C CYS A 169 10.89 6.60 -6.23
N GLY A 170 11.68 7.62 -5.91
CA GLY A 170 13.09 7.69 -6.30
C GLY A 170 13.98 6.89 -5.36
N THR A 171 14.93 6.13 -5.90
CA THR A 171 15.98 5.47 -5.10
C THR A 171 17.22 6.35 -4.98
N CYS A 172 17.82 6.40 -3.79
CA CYS A 172 19.20 6.86 -3.65
C CYS A 172 20.12 5.74 -4.15
N SER A 173 20.85 5.96 -5.24
CA SER A 173 21.85 5.00 -5.69
C SER A 173 23.13 5.18 -4.86
N PHE A 174 23.42 4.26 -3.95
CA PHE A 174 24.69 4.22 -3.20
C PHE A 174 25.84 3.72 -4.10
N PHE A 175 26.11 4.41 -5.21
CA PHE A 175 27.30 4.15 -6.03
C PHE A 175 28.39 5.14 -5.63
N GLY A 176 29.27 4.71 -4.72
CA GLY A 176 30.37 5.55 -4.26
C GLY A 176 31.59 4.87 -3.63
N SER A 177 31.62 3.54 -3.43
CA SER A 177 32.88 2.78 -3.26
C SER A 177 32.63 1.30 -3.01
N LEU A 178 33.44 0.44 -3.65
CA LEU A 178 33.64 -0.93 -3.22
C LEU A 178 34.41 -0.89 -1.88
N LYS A 179 33.81 -1.37 -0.81
CA LYS A 179 34.52 -1.66 0.45
C LYS A 179 34.51 -3.16 0.68
N ASN A 180 35.66 -3.69 1.08
CA ASN A 180 35.73 -5.02 1.67
C ASN A 180 34.84 -5.00 2.92
N ILE A 181 33.70 -5.70 2.87
CA ILE A 181 32.80 -5.85 4.01
C ILE A 181 33.45 -6.88 4.95
N THR A 182 34.31 -6.40 5.84
CA THR A 182 34.90 -7.23 6.91
C THR A 182 33.96 -7.37 8.11
N SER A 183 32.86 -6.62 8.13
CA SER A 183 31.85 -6.66 9.17
C SER A 183 30.47 -6.34 8.57
N PRO A 184 29.41 -7.07 8.95
CA PRO A 184 28.06 -6.73 8.52
C PRO A 184 27.73 -5.31 8.98
N ASN A 185 27.34 -4.44 8.04
CA ASN A 185 26.98 -3.05 8.29
C ASN A 185 25.49 -2.77 8.04
N HIS A 186 24.73 -3.80 7.65
CA HIS A 186 23.32 -3.72 7.29
C HIS A 186 22.61 -4.98 7.79
N ILE A 187 21.41 -4.79 8.34
CA ILE A 187 20.60 -5.87 8.89
C ILE A 187 19.42 -6.12 7.96
N ILE A 188 19.20 -7.39 7.63
CA ILE A 188 18.08 -7.88 6.81
C ILE A 188 17.33 -8.97 7.57
N SER A 189 16.13 -9.31 7.11
CA SER A 189 15.34 -10.40 7.69
C SER A 189 15.30 -11.59 6.74
N VAL A 190 15.76 -12.75 7.19
CA VAL A 190 15.57 -14.02 6.47
C VAL A 190 14.15 -14.52 6.77
N ALA A 191 13.36 -14.77 5.74
CA ALA A 191 11.96 -15.20 5.90
C ALA A 191 11.68 -16.60 5.34
N GLY A 192 12.65 -17.21 4.67
CA GLY A 192 12.50 -18.55 4.10
C GLY A 192 13.74 -18.97 3.32
N TRP A 193 13.66 -20.13 2.70
CA TRP A 193 14.70 -20.70 1.84
C TRP A 193 14.07 -21.49 0.69
N GLY A 194 14.86 -21.83 -0.31
CA GLY A 194 14.45 -22.67 -1.42
C GLY A 194 15.64 -23.25 -2.16
N ILE A 195 15.35 -24.08 -3.15
CA ILE A 195 16.33 -24.69 -4.05
C ILE A 195 15.82 -24.48 -5.47
N THR A 196 16.69 -23.99 -6.36
CA THR A 196 16.38 -23.85 -7.77
C THR A 196 16.38 -25.21 -8.48
N GLU A 197 15.88 -25.27 -9.71
CA GLU A 197 15.83 -26.51 -10.51
C GLU A 197 17.23 -27.12 -10.76
N ASP A 198 18.27 -26.28 -10.82
CA ASP A 198 19.68 -26.68 -10.95
C ASP A 198 20.33 -27.09 -9.61
N GLY A 199 19.56 -27.13 -8.51
CA GLY A 199 20.05 -27.55 -7.20
C GLY A 199 20.72 -26.44 -6.38
N THR A 200 20.67 -25.18 -6.82
CA THR A 200 21.26 -24.07 -6.07
C THR A 200 20.35 -23.65 -4.91
N GLU A 201 20.84 -23.81 -3.68
CA GLU A 201 20.16 -23.37 -2.47
C GLU A 201 20.24 -21.84 -2.29
N TYR A 202 19.15 -21.25 -1.82
CA TYR A 202 19.08 -19.81 -1.50
C TYR A 202 18.20 -19.49 -0.30
N TRP A 203 18.54 -18.42 0.39
CA TRP A 203 17.72 -17.69 1.36
C TRP A 203 16.79 -16.71 0.65
N ILE A 204 15.56 -16.60 1.15
CA ILE A 204 14.61 -15.54 0.80
C ILE A 204 14.73 -14.46 1.86
N VAL A 205 15.22 -13.28 1.47
CA VAL A 205 15.52 -12.19 2.40
C VAL A 205 14.69 -10.94 2.10
N ARG A 206 14.26 -10.28 3.16
CA ARG A 206 13.57 -8.98 3.12
C ARG A 206 14.55 -7.87 3.45
N ASN A 207 14.54 -6.82 2.62
CA ASN A 207 15.27 -5.59 2.87
C ASN A 207 14.31 -4.46 3.32
N SER A 208 14.89 -3.36 3.81
CA SER A 208 14.19 -2.18 4.33
C SER A 208 14.31 -0.96 3.42
N TRP A 209 14.60 -1.17 2.14
CA TRP A 209 14.75 -0.11 1.13
C TRP A 209 13.51 0.05 0.25
N GLY A 210 12.36 -0.46 0.68
CA GLY A 210 11.08 -0.34 -0.04
C GLY A 210 10.93 -1.28 -1.24
N GLU A 211 9.73 -1.30 -1.82
CA GLU A 211 9.35 -2.26 -2.88
C GLU A 211 10.02 -1.99 -4.23
N PHE A 212 10.62 -0.83 -4.45
CA PHE A 212 11.36 -0.58 -5.69
C PHE A 212 12.69 -1.33 -5.76
N TRP A 213 13.18 -1.86 -4.63
CA TRP A 213 14.44 -2.60 -4.57
C TRP A 213 14.24 -4.08 -4.93
N VAL A 214 14.89 -4.54 -6.00
CA VAL A 214 14.97 -5.95 -6.42
C VAL A 214 13.58 -6.59 -6.60
N GLU A 215 13.22 -7.64 -5.87
CA GLU A 215 11.96 -8.39 -6.00
C GLU A 215 10.91 -7.81 -5.04
N SER A 216 10.45 -6.57 -5.26
CA SER A 216 9.48 -5.92 -4.36
C SER A 216 9.99 -5.76 -2.91
N GLY A 217 11.25 -5.38 -2.75
CA GLY A 217 11.91 -5.27 -1.44
C GLY A 217 12.53 -6.58 -0.95
N TRP A 218 12.48 -7.64 -1.75
CA TRP A 218 13.02 -8.95 -1.46
C TRP A 218 14.19 -9.31 -2.37
N ALA A 219 15.01 -10.26 -1.93
CA ALA A 219 16.06 -10.85 -2.75
C ALA A 219 16.24 -12.33 -2.42
N ARG A 220 16.80 -13.06 -3.38
CA ARG A 220 17.27 -14.43 -3.20
C ARG A 220 18.79 -14.39 -3.09
N ILE A 221 19.32 -14.92 -2.00
CA ILE A 221 20.75 -14.89 -1.72
C ILE A 221 21.22 -16.31 -1.45
N VAL A 222 22.29 -16.73 -2.12
CA VAL A 222 22.83 -18.10 -2.02
C VAL A 222 23.18 -18.49 -0.59
N THR A 223 23.07 -19.78 -0.25
CA THR A 223 23.52 -20.32 1.06
C THR A 223 25.01 -20.62 1.08
N SER A 224 25.59 -20.97 2.23
CA SER A 224 27.00 -21.42 2.36
C SER A 224 27.36 -22.60 1.45
N ALA A 225 26.41 -23.45 1.08
CA ALA A 225 26.64 -24.59 0.19
C ALA A 225 27.10 -24.17 -1.22
N TYR A 226 26.78 -22.94 -1.64
CA TYR A 226 27.08 -22.45 -2.98
C TYR A 226 28.57 -22.50 -3.32
N LYS A 227 28.87 -22.84 -4.58
CA LYS A 227 30.25 -22.99 -5.10
C LYS A 227 31.12 -23.94 -4.27
N GLY A 228 30.56 -25.07 -3.85
CA GLY A 228 31.27 -26.12 -3.12
C GLY A 228 31.63 -25.71 -1.70
N GLY A 229 30.66 -25.14 -0.96
CA GLY A 229 30.85 -24.73 0.44
C GLY A 229 31.51 -23.35 0.61
N LYS A 230 31.60 -22.55 -0.45
CA LYS A 230 32.20 -21.20 -0.44
C LYS A 230 31.15 -20.08 -0.44
N GLY A 231 29.88 -20.41 -0.23
CA GLY A 231 28.76 -19.49 -0.36
C GLY A 231 28.77 -18.33 0.63
N ASN A 232 29.46 -18.48 1.77
CA ASN A 232 29.61 -17.40 2.76
C ASN A 232 30.30 -16.13 2.21
N TRP A 233 31.10 -16.27 1.16
CA TRP A 233 31.70 -15.12 0.46
C TRP A 233 30.71 -14.38 -0.45
N TYR A 234 29.56 -14.98 -0.73
CA TYR A 234 28.54 -14.51 -1.67
C TYR A 234 27.20 -14.22 -1.00
N ASN A 235 27.05 -14.53 0.29
CA ASN A 235 25.78 -14.41 1.01
C ASN A 235 25.71 -13.22 1.97
N LEU A 236 26.60 -12.22 1.81
CA LEU A 236 26.62 -11.01 2.64
C LEU A 236 26.74 -11.29 4.14
N ALA A 237 27.41 -12.38 4.51
CA ALA A 237 27.60 -12.81 5.89
C ALA A 237 26.31 -13.15 6.67
N ILE A 238 25.21 -13.47 5.97
CA ILE A 238 23.93 -13.88 6.59
C ILE A 238 24.13 -15.01 7.59
N GLU A 239 24.96 -15.99 7.25
CA GLU A 239 25.18 -17.19 8.07
C GLU A 239 26.26 -17.03 9.15
N HIS A 240 26.87 -15.84 9.27
CA HIS A 240 27.87 -15.55 10.31
C HIS A 240 27.26 -14.98 11.59
N TYR A 241 26.21 -14.16 11.47
CA TYR A 241 25.59 -13.46 12.60
C TYR A 241 24.07 -13.41 12.41
N CYS A 242 23.36 -14.31 13.10
CA CYS A 242 21.89 -14.37 13.10
C CYS A 242 21.37 -14.31 14.53
N ALA A 243 20.22 -13.65 14.71
CA ALA A 243 19.47 -13.62 15.96
C ALA A 243 17.97 -13.75 15.63
N TYR A 244 17.24 -14.40 16.53
CA TYR A 244 15.77 -14.47 16.51
C TYR A 244 15.23 -14.18 17.91
N GLY A 245 13.97 -13.78 18.00
CA GLY A 245 13.28 -13.55 19.26
C GLY A 245 12.03 -14.41 19.33
N ASP A 246 11.82 -15.07 20.47
CA ASP A 246 10.59 -15.80 20.76
C ASP A 246 9.56 -14.85 21.38
N PRO A 247 8.35 -14.69 20.79
CA PRO A 247 7.33 -13.82 21.37
C PRO A 247 6.78 -14.45 22.65
N ILE A 248 6.81 -13.70 23.75
CA ILE A 248 6.12 -14.07 24.98
C ILE A 248 4.65 -13.68 24.81
N VAL A 249 3.78 -14.68 24.62
CA VAL A 249 2.34 -14.48 24.52
C VAL A 249 1.72 -14.78 25.89
N THR A 250 1.56 -13.73 26.71
CA THR A 250 0.83 -13.76 27.99
C THR A 250 -0.53 -13.12 27.85
#